data_AF-A0A915PYW2-F1
#
_entry.id   AF-A0A915PYW2-F1
#
_cell.length_a   1.000
_cell.length_b   1.000
_cell.length_c   1.000
_cell.angle_alpha   90.00
_cell.angle_beta   90.00
_cell.angle_gamma   90.00
#
_symmetry.space_group_name_H-M   'P 1'
#
loop_
_entity.id
_entity.type
_entity.pdbx_description
1 polymer ?
#
loop_
_entity_poly.entity_id
_entity_poly.type
_entity_poly.pdbx_seq_one_letter_code
_entity_poly.pdbx_strand_id
1 'polypeptide(L)'
;MINVEKRVFKRKLKKLQDAAKPKMSKNDENEKIVEGKKDEESQVVEDSKVKCSLSADVISHLSSTTFASLESIVSKPTLQAIAEMGFTEMTEIQAKCIGPLLEGRDVLASAKTGSGKTLAFLVPAVELLVKLEWKARNGTGVVVISPTRELSMQTYGVLSEILEKHPALTHGLIMGGANRQAETQKLAKGVSFLVATPGRLLDHLQNTDDFMIKNLKCLIIDEADRILDIGFEIEMQQILRVLPKKRQTMFFSATQTPKVDELIKAALHTDPVRIDVGGRSLTNENELATVSGLQQGYVVCPSEKRFLLLFTFLKKNRDKKVMGKQKQQKRTCTFFSFCQAKSGILLCTDVAARGLDIPQVDWIVQYDPPDEPREYIHRVGRTARGVNGTGHALLILRPEELGFLRYLKHAKVVLNEYEFSWSKVANIQLQLEKLEAYKCYIRSYDSHSLKSIFDINTLDLIAVSKSFGFSVPPFVDLPISSKPKVNPQVLCGNSEYLVNELYGLSIEEAGFMLLRSEIYSLGINEKFLEVELLNMIVGTLDSGAKSKGAICLILILENRFQIK
;
A
#
# COMPACT_ATOMS: atom_id res chain seq x y z
N MET A 1 27.42 -29.39 7.94
CA MET A 1 26.76 -29.55 9.26
C MET A 1 25.36 -28.92 9.24
N ILE A 2 24.44 -29.53 8.48
CA ILE A 2 23.10 -29.02 8.10
C ILE A 2 22.00 -29.44 9.12
N ASN A 3 22.37 -30.05 10.24
CA ASN A 3 21.45 -30.84 11.08
C ASN A 3 20.98 -30.16 12.39
N VAL A 4 21.51 -28.99 12.75
CA VAL A 4 21.18 -28.32 14.02
C VAL A 4 19.97 -27.37 13.86
N GLU A 5 19.90 -26.60 12.76
CA GLU A 5 18.85 -25.61 12.51
C GLU A 5 17.47 -26.24 12.20
N LYS A 6 17.44 -27.35 11.46
CA LYS A 6 16.19 -28.12 11.23
C LYS A 6 15.58 -28.64 12.54
N ARG A 7 16.39 -28.95 13.56
CA ARG A 7 15.91 -29.45 14.87
C ARG A 7 15.37 -28.33 15.76
N VAL A 8 15.95 -27.13 15.70
CA VAL A 8 15.48 -25.96 16.47
C VAL A 8 14.16 -25.41 15.90
N PHE A 9 14.02 -25.37 14.58
CA PHE A 9 12.80 -24.92 13.90
C PHE A 9 11.62 -25.88 14.13
N LYS A 10 11.84 -27.21 14.01
CA LYS A 10 10.81 -28.22 14.36
C LYS A 10 10.39 -28.14 15.83
N ARG A 11 11.31 -27.85 16.76
CA ARG A 11 11.00 -27.69 18.20
C ARG A 11 10.19 -26.42 18.50
N LYS A 12 10.45 -25.31 17.79
CA LYS A 12 9.65 -24.06 17.89
C LYS A 12 8.25 -24.22 17.30
N LEU A 13 8.13 -24.88 16.14
CA LEU A 13 6.84 -25.14 15.50
C LEU A 13 5.96 -26.10 16.33
N LYS A 14 6.57 -27.13 16.94
CA LYS A 14 5.88 -28.05 17.85
C LYS A 14 5.42 -27.35 19.15
N LYS A 15 6.25 -26.50 19.76
CA LYS A 15 5.87 -25.69 20.93
C LYS A 15 4.73 -24.70 20.65
N LEU A 16 4.66 -24.15 19.43
CA LEU A 16 3.58 -23.25 19.00
C LEU A 16 2.27 -24.00 18.70
N GLN A 17 2.37 -25.23 18.19
CA GLN A 17 1.20 -26.10 17.98
C GLN A 17 0.66 -26.70 19.27
N ASP A 18 1.54 -27.01 20.24
CA ASP A 18 1.15 -27.51 21.56
C ASP A 18 0.51 -26.41 22.44
N ALA A 19 0.88 -25.14 22.23
CA ALA A 19 0.28 -23.98 22.89
C ALA A 19 -1.11 -23.58 22.34
N ALA A 20 -1.50 -24.12 21.18
CA ALA A 20 -2.74 -23.77 20.47
C ALA A 20 -3.87 -24.79 20.66
N LYS A 21 -3.71 -25.81 21.51
CA LYS A 21 -4.78 -26.77 21.80
C LYS A 21 -5.67 -26.31 22.98
N PRO A 22 -7.00 -26.35 22.84
CA PRO A 22 -7.91 -26.03 23.93
C PRO A 22 -7.81 -27.08 25.05
N LYS A 23 -7.78 -26.63 26.32
CA LYS A 23 -7.89 -27.50 27.48
C LYS A 23 -9.35 -27.95 27.63
N MET A 24 -9.60 -29.24 27.48
CA MET A 24 -10.83 -29.89 27.96
C MET A 24 -10.49 -31.16 28.74
N SER A 25 -11.39 -31.46 29.68
CA SER A 25 -11.30 -32.30 30.87
C SER A 25 -11.18 -33.81 30.62
N LYS A 26 -10.72 -34.49 31.68
CA LYS A 26 -10.59 -35.95 31.88
C LYS A 26 -11.83 -36.74 31.48
N ASN A 27 -11.65 -37.92 30.86
CA ASN A 27 -11.94 -39.24 31.44
C ASN A 27 -11.50 -40.35 30.45
N ASP A 28 -10.90 -41.41 31.01
CA ASP A 28 -11.02 -42.87 30.75
C ASP A 28 -11.06 -43.36 29.28
N GLU A 29 -10.43 -44.45 28.83
CA GLU A 29 -9.70 -45.57 29.40
C GLU A 29 -9.20 -46.42 28.20
N ASN A 30 -8.14 -47.22 28.43
CA ASN A 30 -7.77 -48.49 27.77
C ASN A 30 -7.28 -48.50 26.29
N GLU A 31 -5.97 -48.78 26.09
CA GLU A 31 -5.34 -50.10 25.75
C GLU A 31 -5.45 -50.44 24.25
N LYS A 32 -4.47 -50.96 23.49
CA LYS A 32 -3.10 -51.49 23.65
C LYS A 32 -2.61 -51.87 22.22
N ILE A 33 -1.29 -51.77 21.94
CA ILE A 33 -0.44 -52.78 21.23
C ILE A 33 -0.73 -53.07 19.72
N VAL A 34 0.19 -53.21 18.74
CA VAL A 34 1.67 -53.37 18.66
C VAL A 34 2.15 -53.20 17.20
N GLU A 35 3.43 -52.81 17.10
CA GLU A 35 4.51 -53.01 16.11
C GLU A 35 4.28 -53.22 14.59
N GLY A 36 5.16 -52.56 13.83
CA GLY A 36 5.65 -53.02 12.52
C GLY A 36 6.66 -52.02 11.94
N LYS A 37 7.94 -52.39 11.91
CA LYS A 37 9.09 -51.55 11.49
C LYS A 37 9.81 -52.22 10.31
N LYS A 38 10.51 -51.39 9.53
CA LYS A 38 11.56 -51.63 8.50
C LYS A 38 11.12 -51.42 7.04
N ASP A 39 11.54 -50.31 6.40
CA ASP A 39 12.85 -50.02 5.75
C ASP A 39 12.82 -50.65 4.33
N GLU A 40 13.13 -50.04 3.17
CA GLU A 40 14.06 -48.99 2.73
C GLU A 40 13.56 -48.50 1.32
N GLU A 41 13.56 -47.20 1.01
CA GLU A 41 14.43 -46.50 0.01
C GLU A 41 14.34 -47.02 -1.45
N SER A 42 14.33 -46.25 -2.55
CA SER A 42 14.45 -44.82 -2.89
C SER A 42 14.21 -44.71 -4.41
N GLN A 43 13.52 -43.67 -4.90
CA GLN A 43 13.68 -43.04 -6.23
C GLN A 43 12.77 -41.79 -6.32
N VAL A 44 13.28 -40.62 -5.95
CA VAL A 44 13.75 -39.54 -6.85
C VAL A 44 12.64 -38.89 -7.68
N VAL A 45 12.10 -37.78 -7.15
CA VAL A 45 11.53 -36.66 -7.91
C VAL A 45 12.16 -35.39 -7.35
N GLU A 46 12.77 -34.61 -8.24
CA GLU A 46 13.57 -33.41 -7.96
C GLU A 46 12.75 -32.27 -7.35
N ASP A 47 13.11 -31.85 -6.14
CA ASP A 47 12.70 -30.56 -5.57
C ASP A 47 13.59 -29.45 -6.16
N SER A 48 12.97 -28.57 -6.92
CA SER A 48 13.62 -27.44 -7.59
C SER A 48 14.03 -26.39 -6.55
N LYS A 49 15.36 -26.25 -6.41
CA LYS A 49 16.03 -25.12 -5.75
C LYS A 49 15.53 -23.79 -6.32
N VAL A 50 14.96 -22.94 -5.48
CA VAL A 50 14.79 -21.51 -5.78
C VAL A 50 16.18 -20.88 -5.83
N LYS A 51 16.71 -20.69 -7.04
CA LYS A 51 17.77 -19.73 -7.33
C LYS A 51 17.15 -18.34 -7.30
N CYS A 52 17.61 -17.49 -6.39
CA CYS A 52 17.47 -16.05 -6.55
C CYS A 52 18.39 -15.66 -7.72
N SER A 53 17.84 -15.53 -8.93
CA SER A 53 18.55 -14.95 -10.06
C SER A 53 18.38 -13.43 -10.01
N LEU A 54 19.44 -12.74 -9.62
CA LEU A 54 19.61 -11.30 -9.76
C LEU A 54 19.31 -10.91 -11.22
N SER A 55 18.36 -10.00 -11.44
CA SER A 55 18.04 -9.47 -12.76
C SER A 55 19.01 -8.36 -13.15
N ALA A 56 19.33 -8.28 -14.44
CA ALA A 56 20.27 -7.32 -15.02
C ALA A 56 19.80 -5.83 -14.96
N ASP A 57 18.59 -5.55 -14.45
CA ASP A 57 17.99 -4.22 -14.44
C ASP A 57 18.32 -3.37 -13.19
N VAL A 58 19.07 -3.93 -12.22
CA VAL A 58 19.71 -3.10 -11.20
C VAL A 58 20.69 -2.13 -11.91
N ILE A 59 21.31 -2.57 -13.01
CA ILE A 59 22.54 -2.00 -13.60
C ILE A 59 22.43 -0.55 -14.14
N SER A 60 21.25 0.02 -14.47
CA SER A 60 21.23 1.41 -15.01
C SER A 60 21.11 2.54 -13.99
N HIS A 61 20.70 2.24 -12.74
CA HIS A 61 20.68 3.22 -11.65
C HIS A 61 21.75 2.94 -10.61
N LEU A 62 22.53 1.88 -10.82
CA LEU A 62 23.75 1.64 -10.09
C LEU A 62 24.73 2.73 -10.46
N SER A 63 25.12 3.50 -9.45
CA SER A 63 26.44 4.10 -9.53
C SER A 63 27.46 2.97 -9.63
N SER A 64 28.61 3.17 -10.28
CA SER A 64 29.72 2.21 -10.25
C SER A 64 30.33 1.99 -8.85
N THR A 65 29.65 2.47 -7.81
CA THR A 65 30.10 2.48 -6.42
C THR A 65 29.45 1.32 -5.67
N THR A 66 30.29 0.43 -5.14
CA THR A 66 29.86 -0.74 -4.38
C THR A 66 29.69 -0.41 -2.90
N PHE A 67 28.86 -1.16 -2.17
CA PHE A 67 28.79 -1.03 -0.71
C PHE A 67 30.12 -1.39 -0.04
N ALA A 68 30.96 -2.21 -0.67
CA ALA A 68 32.30 -2.55 -0.20
C ALA A 68 33.23 -1.32 -0.11
N SER A 69 32.99 -0.27 -0.92
CA SER A 69 33.74 0.99 -0.81
C SER A 69 33.59 1.68 0.56
N LEU A 70 32.54 1.32 1.32
CA LEU A 70 32.25 1.87 2.64
C LEU A 70 32.92 1.09 3.79
N GLU A 71 33.69 0.03 3.52
CA GLU A 71 34.32 -0.82 4.55
C GLU A 71 35.22 -0.05 5.54
N SER A 72 35.74 1.10 5.13
CA SER A 72 36.58 1.96 5.98
C SER A 72 35.77 2.82 6.97
N ILE A 73 34.46 3.03 6.73
CA ILE A 73 33.62 3.98 7.47
C ILE A 73 32.42 3.31 8.14
N VAL A 74 31.91 2.22 7.55
CA VAL A 74 30.74 1.47 8.00
C VAL A 74 31.17 0.14 8.60
N SER A 75 30.55 -0.22 9.71
CA SER A 75 30.85 -1.44 10.45
C SER A 75 30.61 -2.71 9.61
N LYS A 76 31.53 -3.68 9.72
CA LYS A 76 31.45 -4.99 9.03
C LYS A 76 30.10 -5.70 9.21
N PRO A 77 29.47 -5.72 10.41
CA PRO A 77 28.17 -6.37 10.59
C PRO A 77 27.06 -5.72 9.74
N THR A 78 27.08 -4.39 9.58
CA THR A 78 26.12 -3.66 8.74
C THR A 78 26.30 -4.03 7.26
N LEU A 79 27.55 -4.03 6.77
CA LEU A 79 27.84 -4.40 5.39
C LEU A 79 27.51 -5.88 5.11
N GLN A 80 27.74 -6.76 6.08
CA GLN A 80 27.35 -8.16 5.99
C GLN A 80 25.82 -8.31 5.88
N ALA A 81 25.05 -7.57 6.69
CA ALA A 81 23.58 -7.61 6.58
C ALA A 81 23.11 -7.16 5.18
N ILE A 82 23.66 -6.06 4.67
CA ILE A 82 23.33 -5.54 3.33
C ILE A 82 23.67 -6.57 2.23
N ALA A 83 24.81 -7.23 2.35
CA ALA A 83 25.23 -8.27 1.40
C ALA A 83 24.33 -9.52 1.47
N GLU A 84 23.89 -9.93 2.67
CA GLU A 84 22.95 -11.05 2.87
C GLU A 84 21.56 -10.75 2.31
N MET A 85 21.15 -9.48 2.28
CA MET A 85 19.94 -9.02 1.59
C MET A 85 20.08 -9.03 0.06
N GLY A 86 21.28 -9.26 -0.48
CA GLY A 86 21.57 -9.33 -1.91
C GLY A 86 21.93 -7.99 -2.57
N PHE A 87 22.20 -6.95 -1.78
CA PHE A 87 22.62 -5.64 -2.30
C PHE A 87 24.15 -5.54 -2.38
N THR A 88 24.70 -5.52 -3.60
CA THR A 88 26.15 -5.40 -3.85
C THR A 88 26.57 -4.00 -4.25
N GLU A 89 25.74 -3.33 -5.06
CA GLU A 89 26.01 -2.03 -5.64
C GLU A 89 25.00 -0.97 -5.15
N MET A 90 25.47 0.27 -5.06
CA MET A 90 24.66 1.40 -4.56
C MET A 90 23.94 2.10 -5.70
N THR A 91 22.67 2.46 -5.46
CA THR A 91 21.95 3.38 -6.34
C THR A 91 22.53 4.79 -6.28
N GLU A 92 22.29 5.60 -7.31
CA GLU A 92 22.81 6.98 -7.37
C GLU A 92 22.46 7.81 -6.12
N ILE A 93 21.23 7.70 -5.60
CA ILE A 93 20.82 8.41 -4.38
C ILE A 93 21.54 7.89 -3.14
N GLN A 94 21.81 6.58 -3.06
CA GLN A 94 22.57 6.00 -1.96
C GLN A 94 24.02 6.49 -1.98
N ALA A 95 24.67 6.44 -3.15
CA ALA A 95 26.06 6.88 -3.31
C ALA A 95 26.26 8.36 -2.96
N LYS A 96 25.31 9.24 -3.35
CA LYS A 96 25.39 10.68 -3.03
C LYS A 96 25.05 11.00 -1.57
N CYS A 97 24.11 10.27 -0.95
CA CYS A 97 23.64 10.59 0.40
C CYS A 97 24.50 9.99 1.52
N ILE A 98 25.00 8.76 1.37
CA ILE A 98 25.60 8.02 2.49
C ILE A 98 26.84 8.74 3.05
N GLY A 99 27.72 9.27 2.21
CA GLY A 99 28.93 9.99 2.65
C GLY A 99 28.62 11.19 3.56
N PRO A 100 27.89 12.22 3.06
CA PRO A 100 27.50 13.38 3.86
C PRO A 100 26.73 13.03 5.14
N LEU A 101 25.89 11.98 5.10
CA LEU A 101 25.15 11.52 6.26
C LEU A 101 26.06 10.89 7.33
N LEU A 102 27.08 10.12 6.92
CA LEU A 102 28.08 9.54 7.83
C LEU A 102 28.99 10.59 8.48
N GLU A 103 29.18 11.74 7.82
CA GLU A 103 29.85 12.93 8.38
C GLU A 103 28.99 13.67 9.42
N GLY A 104 27.72 13.28 9.59
CA GLY A 104 26.78 13.90 10.53
C GLY A 104 26.10 15.17 10.00
N ARG A 105 26.17 15.45 8.69
CA ARG A 105 25.50 16.61 8.09
C ARG A 105 24.00 16.36 7.91
N ASP A 106 23.22 17.42 8.02
CA ASP A 106 21.83 17.41 7.61
C ASP A 106 21.74 17.27 6.09
N VAL A 107 20.75 16.50 5.60
CA VAL A 107 20.55 16.26 4.16
C VAL A 107 19.10 16.51 3.78
N LEU A 108 18.94 17.24 2.68
CA LEU A 108 17.68 17.37 1.95
C LEU A 108 17.84 16.63 0.61
N ALA A 109 17.23 15.47 0.51
CA ALA A 109 17.34 14.59 -0.64
C ALA A 109 16.03 14.56 -1.43
N SER A 110 16.11 14.88 -2.71
CA SER A 110 15.03 14.69 -3.68
C SER A 110 15.33 13.54 -4.62
N ALA A 111 14.43 12.55 -4.62
CA ALA A 111 14.52 11.41 -5.54
C ALA A 111 13.15 10.77 -5.76
N LYS A 112 12.93 10.25 -6.97
CA LYS A 112 11.71 9.53 -7.37
C LYS A 112 11.45 8.30 -6.49
N THR A 113 10.22 7.81 -6.45
CA THR A 113 9.87 6.58 -5.71
C THR A 113 10.55 5.36 -6.34
N GLY A 114 10.99 4.40 -5.53
CA GLY A 114 11.68 3.20 -6.04
C GLY A 114 13.18 3.38 -6.33
N SER A 115 13.76 4.55 -6.04
CA SER A 115 15.20 4.84 -6.23
C SER A 115 16.14 4.21 -5.19
N GLY A 116 15.62 3.42 -4.24
CA GLY A 116 16.43 2.82 -3.18
C GLY A 116 16.75 3.75 -2.00
N LYS A 117 15.94 4.79 -1.75
CA LYS A 117 16.14 5.76 -0.63
C LYS A 117 16.28 5.10 0.74
N THR A 118 15.61 3.97 0.97
CA THR A 118 15.55 3.31 2.28
C THR A 118 16.93 2.98 2.83
N LEU A 119 17.81 2.35 2.04
CA LEU A 119 19.18 2.09 2.49
C LEU A 119 20.02 3.37 2.59
N ALA A 120 19.71 4.40 1.79
CA ALA A 120 20.45 5.66 1.81
C ALA A 120 20.37 6.35 3.19
N PHE A 121 19.25 6.21 3.91
CA PHE A 121 19.12 6.76 5.27
C PHE A 121 19.27 5.73 6.40
N LEU A 122 18.93 4.46 6.17
CA LEU A 122 19.03 3.44 7.24
C LEU A 122 20.49 3.12 7.58
N VAL A 123 21.35 2.97 6.56
CA VAL A 123 22.77 2.64 6.77
C VAL A 123 23.48 3.67 7.66
N PRO A 124 23.47 4.98 7.33
CA PRO A 124 24.12 5.97 8.19
C PRO A 124 23.47 6.10 9.56
N ALA A 125 22.14 5.93 9.67
CA ALA A 125 21.45 6.04 10.95
C ALA A 125 21.75 4.87 11.91
N VAL A 126 21.86 3.64 11.39
CA VAL A 126 22.31 2.48 12.17
C VAL A 126 23.76 2.68 12.59
N GLU A 127 24.63 3.08 11.65
CA GLU A 127 26.04 3.30 11.92
C GLU A 127 26.27 4.39 12.97
N LEU A 128 25.46 5.44 12.98
CA LEU A 128 25.48 6.49 14.01
C LEU A 128 25.27 5.89 15.41
N LEU A 129 24.29 5.00 15.59
CA LEU A 129 24.04 4.37 16.88
C LEU A 129 25.13 3.36 17.27
N VAL A 130 25.67 2.63 16.30
CA VAL A 130 26.78 1.68 16.51
C VAL A 130 28.02 2.41 17.00
N LYS A 131 28.41 3.51 16.34
CA LYS A 131 29.56 4.34 16.72
C LYS A 131 29.40 5.00 18.10
N LEU A 132 28.17 5.27 18.50
CA LEU A 132 27.83 5.80 19.83
C LEU A 132 27.68 4.71 20.90
N GLU A 133 27.92 3.44 20.56
CA GLU A 133 27.73 2.28 21.44
C GLU A 133 26.36 2.26 22.12
N TRP A 134 25.32 2.60 21.35
CA TRP A 134 23.98 2.82 21.89
C TRP A 134 23.38 1.55 22.52
N LYS A 135 22.69 1.72 23.66
CA LYS A 135 22.01 0.63 24.38
C LYS A 135 20.57 1.01 24.66
N ALA A 136 19.72 0.02 24.96
CA ALA A 136 18.30 0.25 25.27
C ALA A 136 18.07 1.31 26.37
N ARG A 137 18.96 1.36 27.39
CA ARG A 137 18.92 2.34 28.48
C ARG A 137 19.07 3.80 28.03
N ASN A 138 19.62 4.04 26.86
CA ASN A 138 19.79 5.39 26.31
C ASN A 138 18.48 5.94 25.72
N GLY A 139 17.45 5.09 25.58
CA GLY A 139 16.18 5.45 24.97
C GLY A 139 16.29 5.49 23.44
N THR A 140 15.42 6.27 22.81
CA THR A 140 15.34 6.39 21.35
C THR A 140 16.36 7.37 20.81
N GLY A 141 17.31 6.83 20.03
CA GLY A 141 18.37 7.58 19.37
C GLY A 141 18.05 7.93 17.92
N VAL A 142 17.20 7.15 17.25
CA VAL A 142 16.72 7.44 15.88
C VAL A 142 15.21 7.29 15.79
N VAL A 143 14.55 8.24 15.12
CA VAL A 143 13.15 8.17 14.73
C VAL A 143 13.02 8.32 13.22
N VAL A 144 12.31 7.39 12.58
CA VAL A 144 11.84 7.49 11.20
C VAL A 144 10.35 7.78 11.22
N ILE A 145 9.95 8.86 10.56
CA ILE A 145 8.56 9.20 10.34
C ILE A 145 8.20 8.91 8.88
N SER A 146 7.17 8.09 8.68
CA SER A 146 6.66 7.71 7.37
C SER A 146 5.15 8.01 7.27
N PRO A 147 4.63 8.39 6.09
CA PRO A 147 3.24 8.82 5.91
C PRO A 147 2.20 7.75 6.21
N THR A 148 2.49 6.49 5.88
CA THR A 148 1.51 5.40 5.96
C THR A 148 2.02 4.25 6.83
N ARG A 149 1.07 3.42 7.30
CA ARG A 149 1.38 2.21 8.06
C ARG A 149 2.16 1.23 7.21
N GLU A 150 1.76 1.12 5.96
CA GLU A 150 2.33 0.27 4.94
C GLU A 150 3.81 0.61 4.72
N LEU A 151 4.14 1.89 4.45
CA LEU A 151 5.53 2.31 4.27
C LEU A 151 6.34 2.12 5.56
N SER A 152 5.73 2.43 6.72
CA SER A 152 6.38 2.21 8.02
C SER A 152 6.75 0.74 8.23
N MET A 153 5.86 -0.20 7.88
CA MET A 153 6.13 -1.63 7.99
C MET A 153 7.25 -2.08 7.04
N GLN A 154 7.33 -1.50 5.84
CA GLN A 154 8.38 -1.83 4.87
C GLN A 154 9.75 -1.36 5.34
N THR A 155 9.85 -0.09 5.73
CA THR A 155 11.09 0.46 6.31
C THR A 155 11.49 -0.30 7.56
N TYR A 156 10.52 -0.69 8.41
CA TYR A 156 10.79 -1.50 9.59
C TYR A 156 11.26 -2.93 9.27
N GLY A 157 10.78 -3.54 8.19
CA GLY A 157 11.25 -4.85 7.72
C GLY A 157 12.73 -4.80 7.36
N VAL A 158 13.12 -3.86 6.51
CA VAL A 158 14.53 -3.63 6.12
C VAL A 158 15.40 -3.30 7.32
N LEU A 159 14.92 -2.43 8.21
CA LEU A 159 15.62 -2.10 9.46
C LEU A 159 15.84 -3.34 10.33
N SER A 160 14.83 -4.21 10.45
CA SER A 160 14.91 -5.41 11.28
C SER A 160 16.00 -6.35 10.77
N GLU A 161 16.09 -6.56 9.46
CA GLU A 161 17.13 -7.39 8.82
C GLU A 161 18.53 -6.83 9.07
N ILE A 162 18.73 -5.51 8.94
CA ILE A 162 20.02 -4.86 9.24
C ILE A 162 20.39 -5.05 10.72
N LEU A 163 19.42 -4.90 11.62
CA LEU A 163 19.66 -4.98 13.07
C LEU A 163 19.82 -6.42 13.59
N GLU A 164 19.54 -7.46 12.81
CA GLU A 164 19.87 -8.85 13.21
C GLU A 164 21.37 -9.03 13.50
N LYS A 165 22.22 -8.26 12.82
CA LYS A 165 23.67 -8.23 13.06
C LYS A 165 24.10 -7.32 14.20
N HIS A 166 23.18 -6.60 14.84
CA HIS A 166 23.42 -5.59 15.89
C HIS A 166 22.55 -5.82 17.13
N PRO A 167 22.78 -6.90 17.92
CA PRO A 167 21.90 -7.30 19.02
C PRO A 167 21.82 -6.30 20.18
N ALA A 168 22.74 -5.32 20.25
CA ALA A 168 22.71 -4.26 21.25
C ALA A 168 21.62 -3.20 20.99
N LEU A 169 21.19 -3.06 19.73
CA LEU A 169 20.24 -2.05 19.29
C LEU A 169 18.82 -2.62 19.33
N THR A 170 17.94 -2.03 20.14
CA THR A 170 16.53 -2.39 20.14
C THR A 170 15.77 -1.57 19.11
N HIS A 171 14.77 -2.17 18.46
CA HIS A 171 13.95 -1.48 17.47
C HIS A 171 12.44 -1.69 17.68
N GLY A 172 11.67 -0.70 17.23
CA GLY A 172 10.22 -0.66 17.40
C GLY A 172 9.50 -0.06 16.21
N LEU A 173 8.23 -0.46 16.07
CA LEU A 173 7.28 0.08 15.11
C LEU A 173 6.05 0.53 15.90
N ILE A 174 5.65 1.79 15.74
CA ILE A 174 4.41 2.32 16.33
C ILE A 174 3.54 2.92 15.24
N MET A 175 2.28 2.51 15.18
CA MET A 175 1.36 2.97 14.14
C MET A 175 -0.10 2.86 14.59
N GLY A 176 -0.96 3.71 14.02
CA GLY A 176 -2.39 3.72 14.36
C GLY A 176 -3.04 2.35 14.16
N GLY A 177 -3.97 1.96 15.05
CA GLY A 177 -4.68 0.68 14.96
C GLY A 177 -3.92 -0.55 15.48
N ALA A 178 -2.75 -0.38 16.10
CA ALA A 178 -2.09 -1.40 16.91
C ALA A 178 -2.35 -1.18 18.42
N ASN A 179 -2.10 -2.21 19.24
CA ASN A 179 -2.39 -2.16 20.69
C ASN A 179 -1.46 -1.17 21.39
N ARG A 180 -2.04 -0.07 21.90
CA ARG A 180 -1.33 1.02 22.55
C ARG A 180 -0.63 0.62 23.83
N GLN A 181 -1.24 -0.22 24.65
CA GLN A 181 -0.64 -0.65 25.92
C GLN A 181 0.63 -1.47 25.69
N ALA A 182 0.62 -2.33 24.67
CA ALA A 182 1.80 -3.12 24.30
C ALA A 182 2.94 -2.22 23.80
N GLU A 183 2.62 -1.17 23.04
CA GLU A 183 3.61 -0.18 22.58
C GLU A 183 4.18 0.62 23.75
N THR A 184 3.34 1.11 24.66
CA THR A 184 3.78 1.80 25.89
C THR A 184 4.77 0.96 26.69
N GLN A 185 4.46 -0.32 26.93
CA GLN A 185 5.37 -1.22 27.64
C GLN A 185 6.69 -1.44 26.90
N LYS A 186 6.67 -1.51 25.57
CA LYS A 186 7.88 -1.67 24.76
C LYS A 186 8.74 -0.40 24.77
N LEU A 187 8.11 0.77 24.68
CA LEU A 187 8.79 2.07 24.75
C LEU A 187 9.42 2.31 26.12
N ALA A 188 8.73 1.95 27.21
CA ALA A 188 9.25 2.05 28.56
C ALA A 188 10.51 1.19 28.80
N LYS A 189 10.62 0.03 28.11
CA LYS A 189 11.83 -0.82 28.16
C LYS A 189 13.03 -0.22 27.42
N GLY A 190 12.82 0.81 26.60
CA GLY A 190 13.85 1.44 25.78
C GLY A 190 13.95 0.86 24.38
N VAL A 191 13.65 1.70 23.38
CA VAL A 191 13.74 1.37 21.95
C VAL A 191 14.79 2.28 21.31
N SER A 192 15.92 1.75 20.86
CA SER A 192 17.01 2.53 20.25
C SER A 192 16.61 3.16 18.91
N PHE A 193 15.91 2.41 18.06
CA PHE A 193 15.51 2.81 16.71
C PHE A 193 14.00 2.64 16.51
N LEU A 194 13.29 3.74 16.21
CA LEU A 194 11.84 3.75 16.14
C LEU A 194 11.37 4.13 14.73
N VAL A 195 10.48 3.32 14.14
CA VAL A 195 9.75 3.67 12.92
C VAL A 195 8.30 3.98 13.30
N ALA A 196 7.75 5.08 12.80
CA ALA A 196 6.44 5.56 13.24
C ALA A 196 5.64 6.30 12.17
N THR A 197 4.32 6.23 12.30
CA THR A 197 3.38 7.16 11.63
C THR A 197 3.16 8.41 12.50
N PRO A 198 3.02 9.63 11.92
CA PRO A 198 2.94 10.89 12.66
C PRO A 198 1.93 10.89 13.81
N GLY A 199 0.66 10.57 13.56
CA GLY A 199 -0.39 10.66 14.58
C GLY A 199 -0.14 9.76 15.79
N ARG A 200 0.34 8.52 15.59
CA ARG A 200 0.65 7.61 16.70
C ARG A 200 1.92 7.99 17.45
N LEU A 201 2.92 8.53 16.75
CA LEU A 201 4.11 9.07 17.39
C LEU A 201 3.75 10.24 18.30
N LEU A 202 2.93 11.16 17.82
CA LEU A 202 2.49 12.32 18.60
C LEU A 202 1.73 11.91 19.88
N ASP A 203 0.81 10.94 19.78
CA ASP A 203 0.12 10.40 20.97
C ASP A 203 1.12 9.87 22.00
N HIS A 204 2.12 9.08 21.58
CA HIS A 204 3.14 8.60 22.52
C HIS A 204 4.03 9.70 23.08
N LEU A 205 4.38 10.73 22.29
CA LEU A 205 5.15 11.87 22.77
C LEU A 205 4.41 12.71 23.83
N GLN A 206 3.08 12.75 23.76
CA GLN A 206 2.26 13.54 24.68
C GLN A 206 1.78 12.76 25.90
N ASN A 207 1.49 11.47 25.72
CA ASN A 207 0.72 10.67 26.67
C ASN A 207 1.44 9.40 27.14
N THR A 208 2.77 9.33 27.00
CA THR A 208 3.60 8.23 27.53
C THR A 208 4.78 8.79 28.31
N ASP A 209 4.67 8.82 29.64
CA ASP A 209 5.65 9.45 30.54
C ASP A 209 7.03 8.79 30.47
N ASP A 210 7.08 7.46 30.33
CA ASP A 210 8.32 6.68 30.30
C ASP A 210 8.99 6.65 28.91
N PHE A 211 8.50 7.44 27.94
CA PHE A 211 9.09 7.45 26.60
C PHE A 211 10.37 8.31 26.55
N MET A 212 11.53 7.65 26.70
CA MET A 212 12.83 8.32 26.69
C MET A 212 13.28 8.75 25.28
N ILE A 213 12.81 9.93 24.84
CA ILE A 213 13.15 10.54 23.54
C ILE A 213 14.17 11.68 23.63
N LYS A 214 14.50 12.14 24.85
CA LYS A 214 15.37 13.31 25.09
C LYS A 214 16.78 13.19 24.49
N ASN A 215 17.26 11.95 24.28
CA ASN A 215 18.59 11.68 23.76
C ASN A 215 18.64 11.55 22.22
N LEU A 216 17.53 11.84 21.51
CA LEU A 216 17.43 11.68 20.06
C LEU A 216 18.64 12.28 19.32
N LYS A 217 19.25 11.49 18.44
CA LYS A 217 20.43 11.86 17.64
C LYS A 217 20.10 12.08 16.17
N CYS A 218 19.13 11.35 15.64
CA CYS A 218 18.73 11.47 14.24
C CYS A 218 17.21 11.42 14.09
N LEU A 219 16.68 12.33 13.27
CA LEU A 219 15.31 12.30 12.77
C LEU A 219 15.34 12.09 11.27
N ILE A 220 14.57 11.13 10.79
CA ILE A 220 14.37 10.87 9.36
C ILE A 220 12.91 11.15 9.04
N ILE A 221 12.68 12.01 8.05
CA ILE A 221 11.34 12.26 7.50
C ILE A 221 11.33 11.69 6.09
N ASP A 222 10.60 10.60 5.90
CA ASP A 222 10.47 9.91 4.61
C ASP A 222 9.16 10.28 3.92
N GLU A 223 9.21 10.49 2.62
CA GLU A 223 8.10 10.94 1.78
C GLU A 223 7.33 12.14 2.37
N ALA A 224 8.07 13.21 2.72
CA ALA A 224 7.52 14.35 3.46
C ALA A 224 6.37 15.08 2.76
N ASP A 225 6.41 15.14 1.43
CA ASP A 225 5.31 15.63 0.59
C ASP A 225 4.02 14.85 0.86
N ARG A 226 4.11 13.52 0.94
CA ARG A 226 2.95 12.67 1.24
C ARG A 226 2.44 12.81 2.66
N ILE A 227 3.32 13.07 3.63
CA ILE A 227 2.90 13.33 5.00
C ILE A 227 1.95 14.54 5.03
N LEU A 228 2.27 15.57 4.24
CA LEU A 228 1.46 16.78 4.14
C LEU A 228 0.19 16.56 3.30
N ASP A 229 0.26 15.82 2.20
CA ASP A 229 -0.89 15.50 1.34
C ASP A 229 -1.98 14.71 2.12
N ILE A 230 -1.57 13.81 3.02
CA ILE A 230 -2.50 13.06 3.88
C ILE A 230 -3.13 13.95 4.96
N GLY A 231 -2.58 15.13 5.21
CA GLY A 231 -3.09 16.09 6.18
C GLY A 231 -2.43 16.04 7.55
N PHE A 232 -1.26 15.40 7.70
CA PHE A 232 -0.52 15.34 8.98
C PHE A 232 0.33 16.59 9.29
N GLU A 233 0.00 17.72 8.66
CA GLU A 233 0.76 18.97 8.78
C GLU A 233 0.82 19.45 10.24
N ILE A 234 -0.32 19.41 10.93
CA ILE A 234 -0.44 19.87 12.32
C ILE A 234 0.37 18.95 13.25
N GLU A 235 0.22 17.64 13.08
CA GLU A 235 0.89 16.63 13.89
C GLU A 235 2.39 16.73 13.73
N MET A 236 2.89 16.90 12.50
CA MET A 236 4.32 17.10 12.24
C MET A 236 4.85 18.35 12.93
N GLN A 237 4.14 19.47 12.86
CA GLN A 237 4.54 20.70 13.55
C GLN A 237 4.59 20.51 15.08
N GLN A 238 3.70 19.70 15.64
CA GLN A 238 3.71 19.38 17.08
C GLN A 238 4.85 18.43 17.45
N ILE A 239 5.10 17.39 16.64
CA ILE A 239 6.21 16.45 16.83
C ILE A 239 7.53 17.22 16.83
N LEU A 240 7.77 18.06 15.83
CA LEU A 240 9.01 18.84 15.70
C LEU A 240 9.23 19.81 16.86
N ARG A 241 8.15 20.31 17.48
CA ARG A 241 8.21 21.15 18.69
C ARG A 241 8.64 20.37 19.94
N VAL A 242 8.24 19.11 20.06
CA VAL A 242 8.54 18.26 21.23
C VAL A 242 9.92 17.60 21.11
N LEU A 243 10.35 17.25 19.90
CA LEU A 243 11.62 16.57 19.67
C LEU A 243 12.83 17.47 19.99
N PRO A 244 13.95 16.90 20.47
CA PRO A 244 15.19 17.66 20.69
C PRO A 244 15.66 18.36 19.41
N LYS A 245 16.05 19.64 19.51
CA LYS A 245 16.56 20.43 18.37
C LYS A 245 17.99 20.06 17.96
N LYS A 246 18.83 19.64 18.93
CA LYS A 246 20.22 19.22 18.66
C LYS A 246 20.25 17.76 18.20
N ARG A 247 20.03 17.55 16.91
CA ARG A 247 20.01 16.24 16.23
C ARG A 247 20.36 16.43 14.75
N GLN A 248 20.81 15.37 14.10
CA GLN A 248 20.87 15.30 12.64
C GLN A 248 19.44 15.11 12.08
N THR A 249 19.16 15.72 10.94
CA THR A 249 17.90 15.59 10.22
C THR A 249 18.15 15.12 8.80
N MET A 250 17.48 14.05 8.42
CA MET A 250 17.50 13.54 7.06
C MET A 250 16.10 13.69 6.47
N PHE A 251 15.97 14.50 5.42
CA PHE A 251 14.69 14.85 4.83
C PHE A 251 14.62 14.31 3.41
N PHE A 252 13.69 13.39 3.15
CA PHE A 252 13.50 12.76 1.84
C PHE A 252 12.12 13.10 1.28
N SER A 253 12.08 13.66 0.08
CA SER A 253 10.82 13.95 -0.61
C SER A 253 10.97 13.92 -2.13
N ALA A 254 9.93 13.49 -2.84
CA ALA A 254 9.96 13.48 -4.30
C ALA A 254 9.68 14.86 -4.90
N THR A 255 9.06 15.77 -4.14
CA THR A 255 8.61 17.07 -4.64
C THR A 255 8.95 18.21 -3.68
N GLN A 256 9.15 19.41 -4.24
CA GLN A 256 9.26 20.64 -3.47
C GLN A 256 7.98 21.44 -3.67
N THR A 257 7.27 21.70 -2.58
CA THR A 257 6.08 22.54 -2.53
C THR A 257 6.26 23.57 -1.40
N PRO A 258 5.54 24.70 -1.42
CA PRO A 258 5.64 25.70 -0.35
C PRO A 258 5.40 25.12 1.05
N LYS A 259 4.46 24.16 1.17
CA LYS A 259 4.19 23.46 2.43
C LYS A 259 5.36 22.58 2.87
N VAL A 260 6.00 21.88 1.92
CA VAL A 260 7.22 21.10 2.21
C VAL A 260 8.35 22.04 2.66
N ASP A 261 8.49 23.22 2.06
CA ASP A 261 9.49 24.21 2.46
C ASP A 261 9.27 24.74 3.88
N GLU A 262 8.01 24.94 4.30
CA GLU A 262 7.68 25.29 5.69
C GLU A 262 8.06 24.17 6.66
N LEU A 263 7.78 22.92 6.30
CA LEU A 263 8.18 21.76 7.10
C LEU A 263 9.71 21.62 7.18
N ILE A 264 10.42 21.85 6.08
CA ILE A 264 11.90 21.88 6.01
C ILE A 264 12.44 22.92 6.99
N LYS A 265 11.92 24.16 6.94
CA LYS A 265 12.34 25.24 7.85
C LYS A 265 12.08 24.92 9.33
N ALA A 266 11.02 24.18 9.62
CA ALA A 266 10.72 23.74 10.98
C ALA A 266 11.61 22.58 11.45
N ALA A 267 11.95 21.66 10.55
CA ALA A 267 12.67 20.43 10.87
C ALA A 267 14.20 20.58 10.91
N LEU A 268 14.75 21.46 10.07
CA LEU A 268 16.18 21.69 9.88
C LEU A 268 16.64 22.97 10.56
N HIS A 269 17.78 22.92 11.23
CA HIS A 269 18.34 24.05 11.98
C HIS A 269 19.70 24.50 11.44
N THR A 270 20.29 23.75 10.52
CA THR A 270 21.54 24.07 9.84
C THR A 270 21.32 24.06 8.32
N ASP A 271 22.24 24.61 7.53
CA ASP A 271 22.14 24.53 6.07
C ASP A 271 22.41 23.08 5.61
N PRO A 272 21.41 22.38 5.04
CA PRO A 272 21.55 20.99 4.68
C PRO A 272 22.29 20.82 3.35
N VAL A 273 22.95 19.69 3.19
CA VAL A 273 23.42 19.25 1.86
C VAL A 273 22.21 18.90 1.02
N ARG A 274 22.02 19.62 -0.09
CA ARG A 274 20.93 19.39 -1.04
C ARG A 274 21.37 18.41 -2.11
N ILE A 275 20.65 17.32 -2.25
CA ILE A 275 20.92 16.25 -3.22
C ILE A 275 19.67 16.06 -4.07
N ASP A 276 19.79 16.29 -5.37
CA ASP A 276 18.72 16.01 -6.35
C ASP A 276 19.19 14.91 -7.29
N VAL A 277 18.42 13.81 -7.33
CA VAL A 277 18.67 12.64 -8.17
C VAL A 277 17.38 12.33 -8.93
N GLY A 278 17.38 12.64 -10.22
CA GLY A 278 16.21 12.51 -11.08
C GLY A 278 15.72 13.84 -11.66
N GLY A 279 16.46 14.92 -11.45
CA GLY A 279 16.51 16.11 -12.28
C GLY A 279 15.14 16.67 -12.64
N ARG A 280 14.63 17.60 -11.83
CA ARG A 280 14.16 18.85 -12.45
C ARG A 280 15.38 19.74 -12.63
N SER A 281 16.26 19.34 -13.57
CA SER A 281 17.16 20.35 -14.13
C SER A 281 16.26 21.37 -14.81
N LEU A 282 16.34 22.62 -14.38
CA LEU A 282 15.66 23.79 -14.97
C LEU A 282 16.06 24.05 -16.44
N THR A 283 16.64 23.06 -17.13
CA THR A 283 17.28 23.18 -18.44
C THR A 283 16.68 22.27 -19.52
N ASN A 284 15.80 21.31 -19.20
CA ASN A 284 15.23 20.41 -20.20
C ASN A 284 13.69 20.48 -20.21
N GLU A 285 13.15 21.40 -21.01
CA GLU A 285 11.71 21.55 -21.18
C GLU A 285 11.02 20.33 -21.83
N ASN A 286 11.79 19.44 -22.48
CA ASN A 286 11.26 18.34 -23.31
C ASN A 286 11.19 16.94 -22.65
N GLU A 287 11.54 16.79 -21.37
CA GLU A 287 11.49 15.46 -20.73
C GLU A 287 10.08 15.14 -20.18
N LEU A 288 9.50 14.02 -20.60
CA LEU A 288 8.20 13.53 -20.13
C LEU A 288 8.26 13.14 -18.65
N ALA A 289 7.15 13.31 -17.92
CA ALA A 289 7.11 13.04 -16.48
C ALA A 289 7.05 11.54 -16.12
N THR A 290 6.82 10.68 -17.11
CA THR A 290 6.68 9.22 -16.97
C THR A 290 7.87 8.48 -17.59
N VAL A 291 8.14 7.27 -17.12
CA VAL A 291 9.26 6.43 -17.60
C VAL A 291 9.09 6.05 -19.08
N SER A 292 10.20 5.88 -19.81
CA SER A 292 10.21 5.65 -21.26
C SER A 292 9.60 4.31 -21.70
N GLY A 293 9.63 3.28 -20.84
CA GLY A 293 9.06 1.95 -21.11
C GLY A 293 7.55 1.82 -20.88
N LEU A 294 6.87 2.91 -20.50
CA LEU A 294 5.46 2.89 -20.12
C LEU A 294 4.55 3.32 -21.29
N GLN A 295 3.69 2.40 -21.73
CA GLN A 295 2.61 2.70 -22.68
C GLN A 295 1.37 3.14 -21.92
N GLN A 296 0.87 4.33 -22.24
CA GLN A 296 -0.24 4.95 -21.50
C GLN A 296 -1.33 5.36 -22.46
N GLY A 297 -2.55 4.99 -22.13
CA GLY A 297 -3.71 5.47 -22.86
C GLY A 297 -4.94 5.62 -22.02
N TYR A 298 -5.97 6.18 -22.64
CA TYR A 298 -7.26 6.37 -22.03
C TYR A 298 -8.36 5.80 -22.92
N VAL A 299 -9.49 5.49 -22.31
CA VAL A 299 -10.72 5.12 -23.00
C VAL A 299 -11.85 6.01 -22.52
N VAL A 300 -12.64 6.52 -23.46
CA VAL A 300 -13.86 7.28 -23.15
C VAL A 300 -15.02 6.31 -22.95
N CYS A 301 -15.58 6.30 -21.74
CA CYS A 301 -16.63 5.40 -21.32
C CYS A 301 -17.89 6.19 -20.93
N PRO A 302 -19.05 5.95 -21.58
CA PRO A 302 -20.32 6.51 -21.15
C PRO A 302 -20.67 6.11 -19.70
N SER A 303 -21.31 7.01 -18.97
CA SER A 303 -21.65 6.82 -17.55
C SER A 303 -22.45 5.53 -17.29
N GLU A 304 -23.37 5.19 -18.18
CA GLU A 304 -24.21 3.99 -18.11
C GLU A 304 -23.45 2.68 -18.34
N LYS A 305 -22.23 2.73 -18.89
CA LYS A 305 -21.39 1.54 -19.16
C LYS A 305 -20.18 1.42 -18.25
N ARG A 306 -19.84 2.46 -17.47
CA ARG A 306 -18.61 2.50 -16.65
C ARG A 306 -18.54 1.34 -15.65
N PHE A 307 -19.56 1.18 -14.82
CA PHE A 307 -19.60 0.08 -13.85
C PHE A 307 -19.65 -1.30 -14.52
N LEU A 308 -20.42 -1.43 -15.62
CA LEU A 308 -20.51 -2.66 -16.40
C LEU A 308 -19.18 -3.07 -17.00
N LEU A 309 -18.35 -2.10 -17.41
CA LEU A 309 -17.00 -2.33 -17.92
C LEU A 309 -16.10 -2.92 -16.82
N LEU A 310 -16.11 -2.33 -15.62
CA LEU A 310 -15.38 -2.85 -14.46
C LEU A 310 -15.80 -4.27 -14.10
N PHE A 311 -17.11 -4.49 -14.00
CA PHE A 311 -17.64 -5.80 -13.67
C PHE A 311 -17.28 -6.84 -14.75
N THR A 312 -17.45 -6.50 -16.03
CA THR A 312 -17.09 -7.38 -17.15
C THR A 312 -15.60 -7.70 -17.13
N PHE A 313 -14.75 -6.70 -16.85
CA PHE A 313 -13.31 -6.88 -16.74
C PHE A 313 -12.94 -7.90 -15.67
N LEU A 314 -13.53 -7.78 -14.48
CA LEU A 314 -13.29 -8.68 -13.36
C LEU A 314 -13.88 -10.07 -13.62
N LYS A 315 -15.08 -10.16 -14.19
CA LYS A 315 -15.73 -11.44 -14.55
C LYS A 315 -14.93 -12.24 -15.58
N LYS A 316 -14.34 -11.57 -16.58
CA LYS A 316 -13.47 -12.21 -17.59
C LYS A 316 -12.17 -12.73 -17.02
N ASN A 317 -11.70 -12.15 -15.92
CA ASN A 317 -10.46 -12.53 -15.23
C ASN A 317 -10.72 -13.29 -13.93
N ARG A 318 -11.85 -14.01 -13.84
CA ARG A 318 -12.27 -14.77 -12.64
C ARG A 318 -11.32 -15.92 -12.27
N ASP A 319 -10.56 -16.41 -13.25
CA ASP A 319 -9.50 -17.41 -13.10
C ASP A 319 -8.28 -16.86 -12.35
N LYS A 320 -8.14 -15.53 -12.30
CA LYS A 320 -7.10 -14.85 -11.52
C LYS A 320 -7.60 -14.58 -10.11
N LYS A 321 -6.70 -14.71 -9.13
CA LYS A 321 -7.02 -14.39 -7.74
C LYS A 321 -7.34 -12.89 -7.63
N VAL A 322 -8.61 -12.58 -7.40
CA VAL A 322 -9.09 -11.21 -7.22
C VAL A 322 -9.08 -10.88 -5.73
N MET A 323 -8.40 -9.79 -5.36
CA MET A 323 -8.19 -9.42 -3.97
C MET A 323 -8.70 -8.01 -3.70
N GLY A 324 -9.66 -7.89 -2.76
CA GLY A 324 -10.19 -6.61 -2.28
C GLY A 324 -10.43 -6.62 -0.77
N LYS A 325 -11.11 -5.57 -0.26
CA LYS A 325 -11.19 -5.20 1.17
C LYS A 325 -11.35 -6.40 2.14
N GLN A 326 -10.46 -6.45 3.12
CA GLN A 326 -10.53 -7.36 4.27
C GLN A 326 -10.26 -6.59 5.58
N LYS A 327 -10.59 -7.16 6.76
CA LYS A 327 -10.19 -6.62 8.07
C LYS A 327 -8.66 -6.43 8.14
N GLN A 328 -8.15 -5.50 8.95
CA GLN A 328 -6.74 -5.05 8.91
C GLN A 328 -5.68 -6.16 8.86
N GLN A 329 -5.81 -7.22 9.67
CA GLN A 329 -4.87 -8.36 9.67
C GLN A 329 -4.89 -9.14 8.35
N LYS A 330 -6.07 -9.23 7.73
CA LYS A 330 -6.26 -9.86 6.43
C LYS A 330 -5.70 -9.01 5.28
N ARG A 331 -5.75 -7.67 5.34
CA ARG A 331 -5.14 -6.78 4.31
C ARG A 331 -3.66 -7.09 4.08
N THR A 332 -2.90 -7.23 5.18
CA THR A 332 -1.47 -7.58 5.13
C THR A 332 -1.26 -8.95 4.50
N CYS A 333 -2.04 -9.97 4.91
CA CYS A 333 -1.96 -11.32 4.35
C CYS A 333 -2.32 -11.36 2.86
N THR A 334 -3.38 -10.64 2.45
CA THR A 334 -3.84 -10.50 1.07
C THR A 334 -2.78 -9.83 0.19
N PHE A 335 -2.16 -8.75 0.69
CA PHE A 335 -1.08 -8.08 -0.02
C PHE A 335 0.13 -9.00 -0.22
N PHE A 336 0.61 -9.66 0.84
CA PHE A 336 1.71 -10.63 0.71
C PHE A 336 1.36 -11.79 -0.23
N SER A 337 0.10 -12.24 -0.21
CA SER A 337 -0.39 -13.25 -1.15
C SER A 337 -0.37 -12.77 -2.60
N PHE A 338 -0.62 -11.49 -2.86
CA PHE A 338 -0.50 -10.90 -4.19
C PHE A 338 0.96 -10.80 -4.62
N CYS A 339 1.86 -10.36 -3.73
CA CYS A 339 3.28 -10.26 -4.05
C CYS A 339 3.93 -11.61 -4.38
N GLN A 340 3.39 -12.71 -3.86
CA GLN A 340 3.84 -14.07 -4.16
C GLN A 340 3.12 -14.73 -5.34
N ALA A 341 2.04 -14.12 -5.84
CA ALA A 341 1.26 -14.68 -6.93
C ALA A 341 1.94 -14.44 -8.28
N LYS A 342 1.92 -15.45 -9.15
CA LYS A 342 2.42 -15.33 -10.54
C LYS A 342 1.43 -14.63 -11.47
N SER A 343 0.15 -14.65 -11.11
CA SER A 343 -0.93 -13.96 -11.80
C SER A 343 -2.02 -13.60 -10.80
N GLY A 344 -2.65 -12.44 -11.00
CA GLY A 344 -3.64 -11.95 -10.04
C GLY A 344 -4.11 -10.54 -10.34
N ILE A 345 -5.24 -10.18 -9.73
CA ILE A 345 -5.77 -8.83 -9.76
C ILE A 345 -5.89 -8.32 -8.33
N LEU A 346 -5.26 -7.18 -8.05
CA LEU A 346 -5.40 -6.46 -6.79
C LEU A 346 -6.21 -5.20 -7.04
N LEU A 347 -7.39 -5.12 -6.42
CA LEU A 347 -8.19 -3.91 -6.41
C LEU A 347 -7.82 -3.08 -5.19
N CYS A 348 -7.43 -1.84 -5.41
CA CYS A 348 -6.97 -0.96 -4.37
C CYS A 348 -7.49 0.47 -4.56
N THR A 349 -7.61 1.21 -3.45
CA THR A 349 -7.84 2.65 -3.46
C THR A 349 -6.51 3.38 -3.40
N ASP A 350 -6.52 4.70 -3.57
CA ASP A 350 -5.33 5.55 -3.48
C ASP A 350 -4.49 5.35 -2.22
N VAL A 351 -5.15 5.11 -1.08
CA VAL A 351 -4.48 4.85 0.20
C VAL A 351 -3.63 3.58 0.16
N ALA A 352 -4.08 2.55 -0.57
CA ALA A 352 -3.33 1.30 -0.72
C ALA A 352 -2.33 1.34 -1.89
N ALA A 353 -2.61 2.12 -2.94
CA ALA A 353 -1.66 2.33 -4.04
C ALA A 353 -0.40 3.10 -3.59
N ARG A 354 -0.50 3.90 -2.53
CA ARG A 354 0.58 4.74 -1.99
C ARG A 354 1.25 4.06 -0.79
N GLY A 355 2.56 3.84 -0.88
CA GLY A 355 3.35 3.26 0.22
C GLY A 355 3.36 1.73 0.31
N LEU A 356 2.68 1.02 -0.59
CA LEU A 356 2.93 -0.40 -0.83
C LEU A 356 3.98 -0.54 -1.96
N ASP A 357 5.11 -1.15 -1.63
CA ASP A 357 6.03 -1.75 -2.60
C ASP A 357 5.40 -2.98 -3.25
N ILE A 358 4.49 -2.71 -4.18
CA ILE A 358 3.90 -3.70 -5.07
C ILE A 358 5.01 -4.15 -6.04
N PRO A 359 5.19 -5.46 -6.27
CA PRO A 359 6.13 -5.94 -7.29
C PRO A 359 5.81 -5.33 -8.66
N GLN A 360 6.75 -5.41 -9.60
CA GLN A 360 6.49 -4.96 -10.97
C GLN A 360 5.22 -5.66 -11.51
N VAL A 361 4.21 -4.85 -11.82
CA VAL A 361 2.97 -5.31 -12.45
C VAL A 361 2.97 -4.92 -13.92
N ASP A 362 2.25 -5.67 -14.74
CA ASP A 362 2.22 -5.47 -16.20
C ASP A 362 1.23 -4.40 -16.62
N TRP A 363 0.15 -4.27 -15.85
CA TRP A 363 -0.98 -3.39 -16.15
C TRP A 363 -1.47 -2.63 -14.92
N ILE A 364 -1.69 -1.34 -15.14
CA ILE A 364 -2.35 -0.42 -14.21
C ILE A 364 -3.63 0.08 -14.86
N VAL A 365 -4.79 -0.34 -14.36
CA VAL A 365 -6.08 0.15 -14.83
C VAL A 365 -6.66 1.10 -13.79
N GLN A 366 -6.87 2.34 -14.18
CA GLN A 366 -7.46 3.39 -13.35
C GLN A 366 -8.92 3.53 -13.71
N TYR A 367 -9.79 3.02 -12.84
CA TYR A 367 -11.24 3.07 -13.03
C TYR A 367 -11.77 4.50 -12.93
N ASP A 368 -11.34 5.22 -11.89
CA ASP A 368 -11.55 6.65 -11.74
C ASP A 368 -10.24 7.43 -11.88
N PRO A 369 -10.25 8.60 -12.56
CA PRO A 369 -9.10 9.48 -12.58
C PRO A 369 -8.75 9.96 -11.17
N PRO A 370 -7.46 10.19 -10.88
CA PRO A 370 -7.06 10.85 -9.64
C PRO A 370 -7.44 12.34 -9.66
N ASP A 371 -7.42 12.97 -8.49
CA ASP A 371 -7.66 14.40 -8.34
C ASP A 371 -6.53 15.25 -8.93
N GLU A 372 -5.30 14.73 -8.88
CA GLU A 372 -4.11 15.45 -9.34
C GLU A 372 -3.24 14.63 -10.30
N PRO A 373 -2.58 15.29 -11.28
CA PRO A 373 -1.62 14.62 -12.16
C PRO A 373 -0.47 13.90 -11.46
N ARG A 374 -0.05 14.40 -10.29
CA ARG A 374 1.02 13.79 -9.49
C ARG A 374 0.63 12.39 -9.02
N GLU A 375 -0.61 12.24 -8.59
CA GLU A 375 -1.15 10.96 -8.17
C GLU A 375 -1.22 9.98 -9.33
N TYR A 376 -1.60 10.45 -10.53
CA TYR A 376 -1.54 9.63 -11.75
C TYR A 376 -0.13 9.07 -11.97
N ILE A 377 0.90 9.92 -11.92
CA ILE A 377 2.31 9.50 -12.08
C ILE A 377 2.70 8.46 -11.03
N HIS A 378 2.27 8.64 -9.77
CA HIS A 378 2.54 7.68 -8.70
C HIS A 378 1.84 6.32 -8.89
N ARG A 379 0.61 6.32 -9.40
CA ARG A 379 -0.18 5.12 -9.71
C ARG A 379 0.48 4.32 -10.82
N VAL A 380 0.87 4.97 -11.92
CA VAL A 380 1.50 4.28 -13.06
C VAL A 380 2.96 3.90 -12.81
N GLY A 381 3.66 4.58 -11.89
CA GLY A 381 5.01 4.19 -11.44
C GLY A 381 5.10 2.85 -10.69
N ARG A 382 4.00 2.11 -10.60
CA ARG A 382 3.96 0.72 -10.11
C ARG A 382 4.25 -0.30 -11.22
N THR A 383 4.10 0.09 -12.49
CA THR A 383 4.48 -0.70 -13.67
C THR A 383 5.73 -0.10 -14.34
N ALA A 384 6.23 -0.74 -15.41
CA ALA A 384 7.40 -0.27 -16.17
C ALA A 384 8.62 0.08 -15.28
N ARG A 385 8.84 -0.71 -14.22
CA ARG A 385 9.95 -0.52 -13.29
C ARG A 385 11.23 -1.16 -13.86
N GLY A 386 12.37 -0.50 -13.68
CA GLY A 386 13.66 -0.97 -14.21
C GLY A 386 13.96 -0.46 -15.62
N VAL A 387 15.19 -0.65 -16.08
CA VAL A 387 15.75 -0.08 -17.33
C VAL A 387 15.00 -0.56 -18.57
N ASN A 388 14.70 -1.86 -18.59
CA ASN A 388 13.98 -2.52 -19.68
C ASN A 388 12.53 -2.84 -19.29
N GLY A 389 12.05 -2.26 -18.19
CA GLY A 389 10.71 -2.48 -17.68
C GLY A 389 9.67 -1.93 -18.65
N THR A 390 8.92 -2.83 -19.29
CA THR A 390 7.72 -2.44 -20.04
C THR A 390 6.50 -2.49 -19.13
N GLY A 391 5.55 -1.61 -19.39
CA GLY A 391 4.32 -1.56 -18.62
C GLY A 391 3.22 -0.85 -19.37
N HIS A 392 1.98 -1.12 -18.97
CA HIS A 392 0.81 -0.50 -19.56
C HIS A 392 -0.03 0.19 -18.49
N ALA A 393 -0.54 1.37 -18.83
CA ALA A 393 -1.50 2.09 -18.00
C ALA A 393 -2.72 2.47 -18.84
N LEU A 394 -3.91 2.15 -18.32
CA LEU A 394 -5.19 2.51 -18.91
C LEU A 394 -5.96 3.41 -17.95
N LEU A 395 -6.40 4.57 -18.44
CA LEU A 395 -7.27 5.49 -17.72
C LEU A 395 -8.68 5.45 -18.28
N ILE A 396 -9.68 5.14 -17.46
CA ILE A 396 -11.08 5.16 -17.87
C ILE A 396 -11.65 6.55 -17.53
N LEU A 397 -12.12 7.27 -18.54
CA LEU A 397 -12.69 8.62 -18.40
C LEU A 397 -14.13 8.65 -18.90
N ARG A 398 -14.97 9.44 -18.25
CA ARG A 398 -16.27 9.84 -18.82
C ARG A 398 -16.07 10.98 -19.83
N PRO A 399 -17.00 11.22 -20.77
CA PRO A 399 -16.93 12.34 -21.69
C PRO A 399 -16.74 13.69 -20.98
N GLU A 400 -17.36 13.86 -19.81
CA GLU A 400 -17.26 15.09 -19.01
C GLU A 400 -15.89 15.22 -18.31
N GLU A 401 -15.16 14.12 -18.13
CA GLU A 401 -13.88 14.06 -17.43
C GLU A 401 -12.68 14.32 -18.37
N LEU A 402 -12.91 14.45 -19.68
CA LEU A 402 -11.88 14.70 -20.69
C LEU A 402 -11.05 15.97 -20.40
N GLY A 403 -11.61 16.93 -19.66
CA GLY A 403 -10.88 18.10 -19.18
C GLY A 403 -9.62 17.75 -18.38
N PHE A 404 -9.62 16.60 -17.68
CA PHE A 404 -8.48 16.13 -16.89
C PHE A 404 -7.22 15.88 -17.74
N LEU A 405 -7.39 15.48 -19.02
CA LEU A 405 -6.27 15.28 -19.94
C LEU A 405 -5.43 16.56 -20.14
N ARG A 406 -6.03 17.74 -20.00
CA ARG A 406 -5.30 19.02 -20.06
C ARG A 406 -4.34 19.19 -18.88
N TYR A 407 -4.77 18.78 -17.68
CA TYR A 407 -3.93 18.81 -16.48
C TYR A 407 -2.78 17.81 -16.58
N LEU A 408 -3.04 16.61 -17.12
CA LEU A 408 -2.00 15.61 -17.42
C LEU A 408 -1.00 16.15 -18.44
N LYS A 409 -1.47 16.79 -19.52
CA LYS A 409 -0.61 17.40 -20.53
C LYS A 409 0.28 18.50 -19.94
N HIS A 410 -0.25 19.37 -19.08
CA HIS A 410 0.56 20.36 -18.34
C HIS A 410 1.58 19.72 -17.40
N ALA A 411 1.26 18.57 -16.82
CA ALA A 411 2.20 17.77 -16.04
C ALA A 411 3.17 16.94 -16.90
N LYS A 412 3.23 17.17 -18.22
CA LYS A 412 4.05 16.44 -19.19
C LYS A 412 3.76 14.94 -19.25
N VAL A 413 2.49 14.59 -19.07
CA VAL A 413 1.95 13.24 -19.25
C VAL A 413 1.05 13.24 -20.48
N VAL A 414 1.38 12.40 -21.47
CA VAL A 414 0.62 12.26 -22.71
C VAL A 414 0.03 10.86 -22.76
N LEU A 415 -1.27 10.78 -23.04
CA LEU A 415 -2.00 9.52 -23.15
C LEU A 415 -2.56 9.40 -24.57
N ASN A 416 -2.52 8.20 -25.13
CA ASN A 416 -3.16 7.88 -26.40
C ASN A 416 -4.60 7.41 -26.18
N GLU A 417 -5.51 7.79 -27.06
CA GLU A 417 -6.88 7.26 -27.01
C GLU A 417 -6.92 5.82 -27.52
N TYR A 418 -7.58 4.94 -26.79
CA TYR A 418 -7.90 3.59 -27.21
C TYR A 418 -9.37 3.49 -27.59
N GLU A 419 -9.65 2.98 -28.79
CA GLU A 419 -11.00 2.63 -29.20
C GLU A 419 -11.43 1.31 -28.54
N PHE A 420 -12.62 1.31 -27.92
CA PHE A 420 -13.14 0.14 -27.22
C PHE A 420 -14.43 -0.37 -27.87
N SER A 421 -14.45 -1.67 -28.17
CA SER A 421 -15.63 -2.34 -28.73
C SER A 421 -16.63 -2.71 -27.64
N TRP A 422 -17.71 -1.92 -27.53
CA TRP A 422 -18.75 -2.10 -26.51
C TRP A 422 -19.58 -3.37 -26.65
N SER A 423 -19.52 -4.06 -27.80
CA SER A 423 -20.18 -5.35 -28.04
C SER A 423 -19.70 -6.46 -27.10
N LYS A 424 -18.50 -6.31 -26.53
CA LYS A 424 -17.87 -7.27 -25.62
C LYS A 424 -18.23 -7.06 -24.14
N VAL A 425 -19.02 -6.02 -23.82
CA VAL A 425 -19.48 -5.72 -22.45
C VAL A 425 -20.72 -6.54 -22.15
N ALA A 426 -20.70 -7.26 -21.04
CA ALA A 426 -21.81 -8.12 -20.67
C ALA A 426 -23.03 -7.27 -20.26
N ASN A 427 -24.22 -7.66 -20.75
CA ASN A 427 -25.47 -7.03 -20.35
C ASN A 427 -25.97 -7.68 -19.05
N ILE A 428 -25.60 -7.08 -17.92
CA ILE A 428 -25.86 -7.62 -16.56
C ILE A 428 -26.88 -6.72 -15.83
N GLN A 429 -27.56 -5.84 -16.57
CA GLN A 429 -28.48 -4.83 -16.06
C GLN A 429 -29.54 -5.42 -15.11
N LEU A 430 -30.13 -6.57 -15.48
CA LEU A 430 -31.21 -7.23 -14.74
C LEU A 430 -30.72 -8.01 -13.50
N GLN A 431 -29.41 -8.17 -13.32
CA GLN A 431 -28.83 -8.98 -12.23
C GLN A 431 -28.16 -8.12 -11.15
N LEU A 432 -28.14 -6.79 -11.30
CA LEU A 432 -27.31 -5.87 -10.52
C LEU A 432 -28.14 -4.76 -9.87
N GLU A 433 -29.00 -5.03 -8.90
CA GLU A 433 -29.60 -3.94 -8.09
C GLU A 433 -28.86 -3.79 -6.76
N LYS A 434 -27.78 -2.99 -6.76
CA LYS A 434 -26.95 -2.82 -5.55
C LYS A 434 -26.83 -1.36 -5.14
N LEU A 435 -27.77 -0.99 -4.27
CA LEU A 435 -27.96 0.35 -3.74
C LEU A 435 -26.70 0.91 -3.06
N GLU A 436 -26.00 0.07 -2.30
CA GLU A 436 -24.80 0.48 -1.59
C GLU A 436 -23.62 0.78 -2.53
N ALA A 437 -23.50 0.05 -3.65
CA ALA A 437 -22.46 0.32 -4.65
C ALA A 437 -22.66 1.70 -5.29
N TYR A 438 -23.90 1.99 -5.68
CA TYR A 438 -24.31 3.25 -6.27
C TYR A 438 -24.07 4.42 -5.29
N LYS A 439 -24.57 4.32 -4.05
CA LYS A 439 -24.34 5.36 -3.01
C LYS A 439 -22.86 5.63 -2.77
N CYS A 440 -22.03 4.59 -2.70
CA CYS A 440 -20.59 4.75 -2.47
C CYS A 440 -19.89 5.41 -3.67
N TYR A 441 -20.25 5.03 -4.90
CA TYR A 441 -19.74 5.67 -6.11
C TYR A 441 -20.06 7.17 -6.11
N ILE A 442 -21.33 7.52 -5.89
CA ILE A 442 -21.79 8.91 -5.86
C ILE A 442 -21.08 9.73 -4.78
N ARG A 443 -20.97 9.20 -3.54
CA ARG A 443 -20.27 9.89 -2.44
C ARG A 443 -18.79 10.08 -2.71
N SER A 444 -18.14 9.12 -3.36
CA SER A 444 -16.74 9.28 -3.72
C SER A 444 -16.53 10.23 -4.89
N TYR A 445 -17.46 10.26 -5.83
CA TYR A 445 -17.45 11.25 -6.89
C TYR A 445 -17.51 12.65 -6.28
N ASP A 446 -18.38 12.85 -5.28
CA ASP A 446 -18.45 14.09 -4.52
C ASP A 446 -17.20 14.37 -3.67
N SER A 447 -16.39 13.38 -3.31
CA SER A 447 -15.18 13.66 -2.54
C SER A 447 -14.03 14.27 -3.37
N HIS A 448 -14.13 14.27 -4.71
CA HIS A 448 -13.09 14.84 -5.56
C HIS A 448 -12.89 16.33 -5.27
N SER A 449 -11.63 16.73 -5.14
CA SER A 449 -11.24 18.11 -4.88
C SER A 449 -11.35 18.99 -6.13
N LEU A 450 -11.11 18.43 -7.32
CA LEU A 450 -11.13 19.17 -8.59
C LEU A 450 -12.54 19.33 -9.16
N LYS A 451 -13.37 20.12 -8.48
CA LYS A 451 -14.78 20.37 -8.82
C LYS A 451 -15.01 21.01 -10.20
N SER A 452 -13.99 21.57 -10.83
CA SER A 452 -14.10 22.11 -12.20
C SER A 452 -14.23 21.02 -13.27
N ILE A 453 -13.82 19.79 -12.95
CA ILE A 453 -13.95 18.62 -13.84
C ILE A 453 -14.85 17.56 -13.21
N PHE A 454 -14.64 17.29 -11.92
CA PHE A 454 -15.37 16.28 -11.17
C PHE A 454 -16.52 16.91 -10.38
N ASP A 455 -17.46 17.54 -11.10
CA ASP A 455 -18.65 18.13 -10.50
C ASP A 455 -19.78 17.11 -10.43
N ILE A 456 -20.27 16.87 -9.22
CA ILE A 456 -21.42 16.01 -8.98
C ILE A 456 -22.72 16.63 -9.50
N ASN A 457 -22.81 17.95 -9.57
CA ASN A 457 -24.02 18.64 -10.05
C ASN A 457 -24.22 18.47 -11.55
N THR A 458 -23.13 18.22 -12.29
CA THR A 458 -23.16 17.92 -13.72
C THR A 458 -23.22 16.42 -14.02
N LEU A 459 -23.21 15.57 -12.98
CA LEU A 459 -23.25 14.12 -13.14
C LEU A 459 -24.65 13.68 -13.57
N ASP A 460 -24.75 12.98 -14.70
CA ASP A 460 -26.00 12.35 -15.11
C ASP A 460 -26.33 11.15 -14.20
N LEU A 461 -27.09 11.43 -13.14
CA LEU A 461 -27.51 10.44 -12.16
C LEU A 461 -28.36 9.32 -12.78
N ILE A 462 -29.09 9.58 -13.87
CA ILE A 462 -29.92 8.59 -14.55
C ILE A 462 -29.03 7.61 -15.32
N ALA A 463 -28.04 8.13 -16.06
CA ALA A 463 -27.07 7.27 -16.74
C ALA A 463 -26.25 6.46 -15.73
N VAL A 464 -25.77 7.10 -14.66
CA VAL A 464 -25.02 6.40 -13.60
C VAL A 464 -25.90 5.34 -12.93
N SER A 465 -27.15 5.65 -12.55
CA SER A 465 -28.03 4.68 -11.89
C SER A 465 -28.29 3.46 -12.77
N LYS A 466 -28.44 3.67 -14.08
CA LYS A 466 -28.52 2.58 -15.06
C LYS A 466 -27.29 1.69 -15.00
N SER A 467 -26.07 2.21 -14.90
CA SER A 467 -24.88 1.35 -14.79
C SER A 467 -24.90 0.40 -13.57
N PHE A 468 -25.66 0.75 -12.52
CA PHE A 468 -25.89 -0.05 -11.31
C PHE A 468 -27.25 -0.75 -11.30
N GLY A 469 -27.83 -1.05 -12.48
CA GLY A 469 -29.08 -1.80 -12.62
C GLY A 469 -30.37 -1.01 -12.37
N PHE A 470 -30.30 0.22 -11.86
CA PHE A 470 -31.48 1.00 -11.50
C PHE A 470 -32.10 1.75 -12.68
N SER A 471 -33.40 1.56 -12.89
CA SER A 471 -34.19 2.34 -13.85
C SER A 471 -34.44 3.78 -13.38
N VAL A 472 -34.55 3.99 -12.06
CA VAL A 472 -34.73 5.29 -11.42
C VAL A 472 -33.60 5.50 -10.41
N PRO A 473 -32.94 6.68 -10.40
CA PRO A 473 -31.86 6.97 -9.46
C PRO A 473 -32.31 6.84 -8.00
N PRO A 474 -31.68 5.97 -7.20
CA PRO A 474 -31.93 5.94 -5.76
C PRO A 474 -31.50 7.25 -5.10
N PHE A 475 -32.17 7.62 -4.00
CA PHE A 475 -31.77 8.80 -3.23
C PHE A 475 -30.40 8.58 -2.55
N VAL A 476 -29.53 9.58 -2.64
CA VAL A 476 -28.24 9.63 -1.95
C VAL A 476 -28.18 10.94 -1.17
N ASP A 477 -27.98 10.81 0.14
CA ASP A 477 -27.75 11.96 1.00
C ASP A 477 -26.34 12.52 0.72
N LEU A 478 -26.32 13.69 0.07
CA LEU A 478 -25.14 14.43 -0.35
C LEU A 478 -25.09 15.75 0.43
N PRO A 479 -23.91 16.17 0.93
CA PRO A 479 -23.75 17.46 1.59
C PRO A 479 -23.76 18.61 0.56
N ILE A 480 -24.90 18.85 -0.12
CA ILE A 480 -24.96 19.84 -1.20
C ILE A 480 -25.25 21.23 -0.62
N SER A 481 -24.30 22.15 -0.78
CA SER A 481 -24.53 23.60 -0.66
C SER A 481 -25.20 24.17 -1.93
N SER A 482 -26.34 23.62 -2.33
CA SER A 482 -27.27 24.17 -3.34
C SER A 482 -28.33 23.12 -3.64
N LYS A 483 -29.59 23.38 -3.25
CA LYS A 483 -30.71 22.48 -3.54
C LYS A 483 -30.80 22.21 -5.06
N PRO A 484 -30.81 20.95 -5.54
CA PRO A 484 -31.23 20.68 -6.90
C PRO A 484 -32.72 21.01 -7.04
N LYS A 485 -33.10 21.68 -8.14
CA LYS A 485 -34.50 21.84 -8.54
C LYS A 485 -35.03 20.50 -9.04
N VAL A 486 -35.40 19.62 -8.12
CA VAL A 486 -36.24 18.46 -8.43
C VAL A 486 -37.46 18.54 -7.52
N ASN A 487 -38.64 18.65 -8.13
CA ASN A 487 -39.92 18.68 -7.44
C ASN A 487 -40.09 17.38 -6.63
N PRO A 488 -40.25 17.44 -5.30
CA PRO A 488 -40.44 16.25 -4.49
C PRO A 488 -41.91 15.85 -4.49
N GLN A 489 -42.43 15.40 -5.63
CA GLN A 489 -43.78 14.80 -5.71
C GLN A 489 -43.85 13.80 -6.87
N VAL A 490 -43.38 12.57 -6.67
CA VAL A 490 -44.09 11.35 -7.08
C VAL A 490 -43.67 10.24 -6.11
N LEU A 491 -44.59 9.89 -5.21
CA LEU A 491 -44.58 8.66 -4.42
C LEU A 491 -44.84 7.46 -5.34
N CYS A 492 -44.08 6.38 -5.16
CA CYS A 492 -44.50 4.98 -5.31
C CYS A 492 -43.31 4.12 -4.88
N GLY A 493 -43.38 3.18 -3.95
CA GLY A 493 -44.44 2.69 -3.07
C GLY A 493 -43.76 1.78 -2.06
N ASN A 494 -44.31 1.70 -0.86
CA ASN A 494 -43.76 0.93 0.27
C ASN A 494 -43.47 -0.53 -0.13
N SER A 495 -42.19 -0.90 -0.11
CA SER A 495 -41.72 -2.29 0.05
C SER A 495 -40.95 -2.39 1.37
N GLU A 496 -41.55 -1.87 2.45
CA GLU A 496 -41.05 -2.02 3.82
C GLU A 496 -41.85 -3.09 4.60
N TYR A 497 -42.69 -3.87 3.92
CA TYR A 497 -43.46 -4.97 4.51
C TYR A 497 -43.28 -6.24 3.67
N LEU A 498 -42.28 -7.06 4.00
CA LEU A 498 -42.27 -8.53 3.79
C LEU A 498 -40.98 -9.25 4.27
N VAL A 499 -40.28 -8.75 5.31
CA VAL A 499 -39.13 -9.50 5.89
C VAL A 499 -39.15 -9.56 7.43
N ASN A 500 -40.14 -8.96 8.10
CA ASN A 500 -40.15 -8.86 9.57
C ASN A 500 -41.09 -9.82 10.31
N GLU A 501 -41.63 -10.86 9.67
CA GLU A 501 -42.59 -11.73 10.36
C GLU A 501 -42.47 -13.22 10.00
N LEU A 502 -41.24 -13.77 10.00
CA LEU A 502 -41.10 -15.24 9.97
C LEU A 502 -39.94 -15.83 10.78
N TYR A 503 -38.91 -15.08 11.17
CA TYR A 503 -37.87 -15.61 12.06
C TYR A 503 -37.30 -14.50 12.96
N GLY A 504 -37.82 -14.37 14.18
CA GLY A 504 -37.30 -13.44 15.18
C GLY A 504 -35.90 -13.83 15.68
N LEU A 505 -34.86 -13.50 14.91
CA LEU A 505 -33.45 -13.61 15.29
C LEU A 505 -32.63 -12.45 14.70
N SER A 506 -31.70 -11.88 15.47
CA SER A 506 -30.82 -10.79 15.07
C SER A 506 -29.82 -11.21 13.97
N ILE A 507 -29.68 -10.39 12.93
CA ILE A 507 -28.92 -10.63 11.69
C ILE A 507 -27.37 -10.70 11.88
N GLU A 508 -26.84 -10.61 13.09
CA GLU A 508 -25.37 -10.63 13.28
C GLU A 508 -24.76 -12.02 13.55
N GLU A 509 -25.56 -13.08 13.78
CA GLU A 509 -24.98 -14.40 14.15
C GLU A 509 -25.42 -15.59 13.27
N ALA A 510 -26.43 -15.45 12.40
CA ALA A 510 -26.88 -16.55 11.54
C ALA A 510 -26.08 -16.74 10.22
N GLY A 511 -25.19 -15.79 9.88
CA GLY A 511 -24.53 -15.75 8.56
C GLY A 511 -23.31 -16.66 8.37
N PHE A 512 -22.90 -17.45 9.36
CA PHE A 512 -21.60 -18.15 9.31
C PHE A 512 -21.63 -19.68 9.46
N MET A 513 -22.79 -20.34 9.56
CA MET A 513 -22.78 -21.76 9.98
C MET A 513 -23.69 -22.75 9.24
N LEU A 514 -24.40 -22.39 8.15
CA LEU A 514 -25.36 -23.32 7.55
C LEU A 514 -25.29 -23.62 6.05
N LEU A 515 -24.23 -23.28 5.32
CA LEU A 515 -24.20 -23.55 3.87
C LEU A 515 -22.83 -23.97 3.35
N ARG A 516 -22.30 -25.09 3.86
CA ARG A 516 -21.11 -25.74 3.25
C ARG A 516 -21.33 -27.16 2.76
N SER A 517 -22.32 -27.89 3.28
CA SER A 517 -22.58 -29.28 2.86
C SER A 517 -23.72 -29.44 1.85
N GLU A 518 -24.75 -28.57 1.84
CA GLU A 518 -25.92 -28.75 0.96
C GLU A 518 -25.90 -27.90 -0.33
N ILE A 519 -25.14 -26.79 -0.40
CA ILE A 519 -25.07 -25.95 -1.62
C ILE A 519 -24.35 -26.65 -2.78
N TYR A 520 -23.38 -27.52 -2.50
CA TYR A 520 -22.64 -28.23 -3.57
C TYR A 520 -23.53 -29.13 -4.43
N SER A 521 -24.74 -29.45 -3.96
CA SER A 521 -25.70 -30.31 -4.66
C SER A 521 -26.56 -29.58 -5.73
N LEU A 522 -26.66 -28.24 -5.69
CA LEU A 522 -27.70 -27.50 -6.45
C LEU A 522 -27.20 -26.66 -7.65
N GLY A 523 -25.96 -26.78 -8.10
CA GLY A 523 -25.52 -26.11 -9.34
C GLY A 523 -25.51 -24.57 -9.29
N ILE A 524 -25.50 -23.97 -8.09
CA ILE A 524 -25.51 -22.51 -7.86
C ILE A 524 -24.06 -21.96 -7.83
N ASN A 525 -23.25 -22.25 -8.84
CA ASN A 525 -21.86 -21.77 -8.85
C ASN A 525 -21.73 -20.33 -9.38
N GLU A 526 -22.47 -19.94 -10.42
CA GLU A 526 -22.23 -18.61 -11.05
C GLU A 526 -22.79 -17.43 -10.24
N LYS A 527 -24.01 -17.54 -9.71
CA LYS A 527 -24.63 -16.44 -8.94
C LYS A 527 -23.90 -16.13 -7.62
N PHE A 528 -23.33 -17.14 -6.97
CA PHE A 528 -22.60 -16.96 -5.70
C PHE A 528 -21.29 -16.17 -5.91
N LEU A 529 -20.55 -16.50 -6.96
CA LEU A 529 -19.32 -15.80 -7.34
C LEU A 529 -19.58 -14.35 -7.79
N GLU A 530 -20.69 -14.09 -8.48
CA GLU A 530 -21.07 -12.72 -8.87
C GLU A 530 -21.34 -11.84 -7.65
N VAL A 531 -21.98 -12.38 -6.61
CA VAL A 531 -22.23 -11.67 -5.35
C VAL A 531 -20.94 -11.36 -4.59
N GLU A 532 -19.98 -12.29 -4.54
CA GLU A 532 -18.68 -12.05 -3.91
C GLU A 532 -17.87 -10.97 -4.62
N LEU A 533 -17.81 -11.02 -5.96
CA LEU A 533 -17.12 -10.03 -6.78
C LEU A 533 -17.74 -8.65 -6.57
N LEU A 534 -19.06 -8.58 -6.51
CA LEU A 534 -19.75 -7.31 -6.28
C LEU A 534 -19.49 -6.75 -4.89
N ASN A 535 -19.60 -7.58 -3.86
CA ASN A 535 -19.34 -7.16 -2.48
C ASN A 535 -17.89 -6.65 -2.32
N MET A 536 -16.95 -7.22 -3.07
CA MET A 536 -15.56 -6.75 -3.13
C MET A 536 -15.45 -5.35 -3.78
N ILE A 537 -16.14 -5.12 -4.90
CA ILE A 537 -16.18 -3.80 -5.57
C ILE A 537 -16.83 -2.77 -4.63
N VAL A 538 -18.00 -3.08 -4.05
CA VAL A 538 -18.69 -2.20 -3.09
C VAL A 538 -17.80 -1.89 -1.88
N GLY A 539 -17.13 -2.88 -1.32
CA GLY A 539 -16.22 -2.68 -0.19
C GLY A 539 -15.05 -1.75 -0.53
N THR A 540 -14.53 -1.84 -1.75
CA THR A 540 -13.48 -0.96 -2.25
C THR A 540 -14.01 0.46 -2.48
N LEU A 541 -15.22 0.58 -3.03
CA LEU A 541 -15.88 1.86 -3.24
C LEU A 541 -16.15 2.59 -1.91
N ASP A 542 -16.73 1.89 -0.93
CA ASP A 542 -16.98 2.41 0.42
C ASP A 542 -15.69 2.91 1.12
N SER A 543 -14.58 2.20 0.90
CA SER A 543 -13.29 2.59 1.47
C SER A 543 -12.74 3.89 0.86
N GLY A 544 -12.91 4.11 -0.44
CA GLY A 544 -12.47 5.35 -1.10
C GLY A 544 -13.29 6.55 -0.65
N ALA A 545 -14.61 6.39 -0.61
CA ALA A 545 -15.52 7.43 -0.12
C ALA A 545 -15.17 7.89 1.31
N LYS A 546 -14.80 6.97 2.21
CA LYS A 546 -14.37 7.29 3.58
C LYS A 546 -12.99 7.95 3.67
N SER A 547 -12.13 7.73 2.68
CA SER A 547 -10.75 8.24 2.67
C SER A 547 -10.57 9.49 1.80
N LYS A 548 -11.65 10.05 1.23
CA LYS A 548 -11.61 11.19 0.30
C LYS A 548 -10.63 11.00 -0.88
N GLY A 549 -10.42 9.75 -1.31
CA GLY A 549 -9.55 9.40 -2.43
C GLY A 549 -10.34 8.91 -3.63
N ALA A 550 -9.84 9.14 -4.84
CA ALA A 550 -10.41 8.59 -6.05
C ALA A 550 -10.37 7.05 -6.04
N ILE A 551 -11.41 6.42 -6.57
CA ILE A 551 -11.67 4.99 -6.37
C ILE A 551 -11.13 4.12 -7.52
N CYS A 552 -10.56 2.98 -7.10
CA CYS A 552 -10.21 1.82 -7.90
C CYS A 552 -9.07 2.03 -8.90
N LEU A 553 -7.87 1.94 -8.35
CA LEU A 553 -6.70 1.43 -9.07
C LEU A 553 -6.75 -0.10 -9.07
N ILE A 554 -6.72 -0.68 -10.26
CA ILE A 554 -6.68 -2.12 -10.47
C ILE A 554 -5.30 -2.47 -10.98
N LEU A 555 -4.61 -3.30 -10.22
CA LEU A 555 -3.25 -3.75 -10.51
C LEU A 555 -3.33 -5.19 -11.01
N ILE A 556 -2.70 -5.47 -12.13
CA ILE A 556 -2.80 -6.78 -12.78
C ILE A 556 -1.38 -7.34 -13.00
N LEU A 557 -1.17 -8.54 -12.47
CA LEU A 557 0.01 -9.36 -12.71
C LEU A 557 -0.31 -10.39 -13.81
N GLU A 558 0.42 -10.36 -14.91
CA GLU A 558 0.20 -11.21 -16.07
C GLU A 558 1.47 -11.61 -16.82
N ASN A 559 1.57 -12.91 -17.13
CA ASN A 559 2.59 -13.39 -18.05
C ASN A 559 2.21 -13.22 -19.54
N ARG A 560 0.96 -12.84 -19.88
CA ARG A 560 0.49 -12.60 -21.27
C ARG A 560 -0.85 -11.86 -21.31
N PHE A 561 -0.85 -10.52 -21.31
CA PHE A 561 -1.99 -9.75 -21.84
C PHE A 561 -1.58 -9.07 -23.13
N GLN A 562 -2.29 -9.38 -24.22
CA GLN A 562 -2.38 -8.50 -25.38
C GLN A 562 -3.79 -7.93 -25.38
N ILE A 563 -3.92 -6.61 -25.23
CA ILE A 563 -5.13 -5.93 -25.67
C ILE A 563 -5.07 -5.95 -27.20
N LYS A 564 -5.86 -6.83 -27.82
CA LYS A 564 -6.19 -6.79 -29.24
C LYS A 564 -7.61 -6.30 -29.44
#